data_AF-A0A0A9XRW1-F1
#
_entry.id   AF-A0A0A9XRW1-F1
#
_cell.length_a   1.000
_cell.length_b   1.000
_cell.length_c   1.000
_cell.angle_alpha   90.00
_cell.angle_beta   90.00
_cell.angle_gamma   90.00
#
_symmetry.space_group_name_H-M   'P 1'
#
loop_
_entity.id
_entity.type
_entity.pdbx_description
1 polymer ?
#
loop_
_entity_poly.entity_id
_entity_poly.type
_entity_poly.pdbx_seq_one_letter_code
_entity_poly.pdbx_strand_id
1 'polypeptide(L)'
;QSLITDLGTTKNKVQSMSTDLTAMKLEHKAMSERLDDMDRRERKNKLIIRGVQTEGEPPSAGDLANFFRDSLGVQISVEAISVCYSTGGTNARKSLAIVKFLREEDKWKILKQTKKLH
;
A
#
# COMPACT_ATOMS: atom_id res chain seq x y z
N GLN A 1 9.72 -48.14 -38.82
CA GLN A 1 10.44 -47.90 -37.55
C GLN A 1 10.49 -46.41 -37.16
N SER A 2 10.58 -45.44 -38.09
CA SER A 2 10.65 -44.00 -37.71
C SER A 2 9.38 -43.46 -37.01
N LEU A 3 8.18 -43.87 -37.43
CA LEU A 3 6.92 -43.40 -36.84
C LEU A 3 6.76 -43.70 -35.34
N ILE A 4 7.32 -44.82 -34.86
CA ILE A 4 7.27 -45.19 -33.43
C ILE A 4 8.20 -44.28 -32.62
N THR A 5 9.37 -43.97 -33.18
CA THR A 5 10.34 -43.04 -32.58
C THR A 5 9.80 -41.61 -32.55
N ASP A 6 9.13 -41.18 -33.62
CA ASP A 6 8.51 -39.85 -33.73
C ASP A 6 7.31 -39.70 -32.76
N LEU A 7 6.53 -40.77 -32.56
CA LEU A 7 5.45 -40.79 -31.57
C LEU A 7 6.00 -40.73 -30.14
N GLY A 8 7.10 -41.45 -29.85
CA GLY A 8 7.76 -41.44 -28.55
C GLY A 8 8.33 -40.06 -28.20
N THR A 9 8.99 -39.40 -29.15
CA THR A 9 9.53 -38.04 -28.95
C THR A 9 8.42 -37.00 -28.76
N THR A 10 7.34 -37.11 -29.54
CA THR A 10 6.16 -36.23 -29.39
C THR A 10 5.51 -36.41 -28.02
N LYS A 11 5.35 -37.65 -27.55
CA LYS A 11 4.79 -37.93 -26.21
C LYS A 11 5.65 -37.34 -25.09
N ASN A 12 6.96 -37.49 -25.17
CA ASN A 12 7.89 -36.90 -24.19
C ASN A 12 7.82 -35.38 -24.19
N LYS A 13 7.72 -34.76 -25.37
CA LYS A 13 7.59 -33.31 -25.50
C LYS A 13 6.28 -32.78 -24.92
N VAL A 14 5.16 -33.48 -25.16
CA VAL A 14 3.87 -33.14 -24.56
C VAL A 14 3.91 -33.28 -23.04
N GLN A 15 4.53 -34.32 -22.51
CA GLN A 15 4.70 -34.49 -21.06
C GLN A 15 5.55 -33.37 -20.44
N SER A 16 6.69 -33.02 -21.07
CA SER A 16 7.53 -31.89 -20.64
C SER A 16 6.78 -30.57 -20.68
N MET A 17 6.04 -30.30 -21.76
CA MET A 17 5.24 -29.08 -21.87
C MET A 17 4.13 -29.03 -20.80
N SER A 18 3.54 -30.18 -20.46
CA SER A 18 2.53 -30.26 -19.40
C SER A 18 3.12 -29.97 -18.03
N THR A 19 4.33 -30.44 -17.74
CA THR A 19 5.02 -30.14 -16.48
C THR A 19 5.40 -28.66 -16.40
N ASP A 20 5.95 -28.10 -17.49
CA ASP A 20 6.35 -26.70 -17.55
C ASP A 20 5.14 -25.75 -17.42
N LEU A 21 4.02 -26.10 -18.07
CA LEU A 21 2.76 -25.35 -17.92
C LEU A 21 2.25 -25.38 -16.47
N THR A 22 2.40 -26.52 -15.79
CA THR A 22 1.97 -26.67 -14.40
C THR A 22 2.84 -25.82 -13.46
N ALA A 23 4.16 -25.85 -13.66
CA ALA A 23 5.10 -25.01 -12.92
C ALA A 23 4.82 -23.51 -13.14
N MET A 24 4.62 -23.11 -14.39
CA MET A 24 4.30 -21.72 -14.75
C MET A 24 2.99 -21.24 -14.13
N LYS A 25 1.95 -22.08 -14.12
CA LYS A 25 0.67 -21.76 -13.45
C LYS A 25 0.84 -21.59 -11.94
N LEU A 26 1.70 -22.39 -11.32
CA LEU A 26 2.00 -22.29 -9.89
C LEU A 26 2.72 -20.98 -9.56
N GLU A 27 3.75 -20.63 -10.34
CA GLU A 27 4.48 -19.36 -10.20
C GLU A 27 3.57 -18.15 -10.42
N HIS A 28 2.74 -18.19 -11.46
CA HIS A 28 1.77 -17.14 -11.73
C HIS A 28 0.78 -16.95 -10.57
N LYS A 29 0.28 -18.06 -10.01
CA LYS A 29 -0.61 -18.00 -8.84
C LYS A 29 0.10 -17.37 -7.63
N ALA A 30 1.32 -17.82 -7.32
CA ALA A 30 2.09 -17.28 -6.20
C ALA A 30 2.40 -15.78 -6.38
N MET A 31 2.70 -15.35 -7.61
CA MET A 31 2.93 -13.95 -7.93
C MET A 31 1.65 -13.11 -7.80
N SER A 32 0.51 -13.61 -8.28
CA SER A 32 -0.79 -12.95 -8.12
C SER A 32 -1.15 -12.77 -6.65
N GLU A 33 -1.00 -13.82 -5.83
CA GLU A 33 -1.25 -13.75 -4.39
C GLU A 33 -0.34 -12.73 -3.70
N ARG A 34 0.93 -12.65 -4.11
CA ARG A 34 1.88 -11.67 -3.59
C ARG A 34 1.50 -10.24 -3.96
N LEU A 35 1.01 -10.00 -5.18
CA LEU A 35 0.52 -8.70 -5.61
C LEU A 35 -0.70 -8.29 -4.81
N ASP A 36 -1.68 -9.18 -4.64
CA ASP A 36 -2.87 -8.93 -3.82
C ASP A 36 -2.50 -8.58 -2.37
N ASP A 37 -1.50 -9.26 -1.81
CA ASP A 37 -0.99 -8.97 -0.48
C ASP A 37 -0.29 -7.61 -0.38
N MET A 38 0.48 -7.23 -1.39
CA MET A 38 1.10 -5.91 -1.47
C MET A 38 0.04 -4.81 -1.55
N ASP A 39 -0.96 -4.97 -2.41
CA ASP A 39 -2.11 -4.09 -2.56
C ASP A 39 -2.88 -3.93 -1.24
N ARG A 40 -3.12 -5.05 -0.56
CA ARG A 40 -3.80 -5.07 0.75
C ARG A 40 -3.01 -4.30 1.80
N ARG A 41 -1.68 -4.46 1.84
CA ARG A 41 -0.80 -3.73 2.77
C ARG A 41 -0.76 -2.24 2.43
N GLU A 42 -0.71 -1.90 1.15
CA GLU A 42 -0.73 -0.51 0.69
C GLU A 42 -2.02 0.22 1.11
N ARG A 43 -3.18 -0.41 0.91
CA ARG A 43 -4.48 0.14 1.34
C ARG A 43 -4.55 0.30 2.86
N LYS A 44 -3.94 -0.62 3.60
CA LYS A 44 -3.86 -0.53 5.07
C LYS A 44 -2.95 0.58 5.55
N ASN A 45 -2.02 1.14 4.76
CA ASN A 45 -1.13 2.19 5.23
C ASN A 45 -1.68 3.63 5.09
N LYS A 46 -3.00 3.78 5.12
CA LYS A 46 -3.70 5.07 5.11
C LYS A 46 -4.25 5.42 6.48
N LEU A 47 -4.27 6.71 6.82
CA LEU A 47 -4.95 7.29 7.98
C LEU A 47 -5.85 8.43 7.54
N ILE A 48 -6.98 8.58 8.24
CA ILE A 48 -7.86 9.73 8.10
C ILE A 48 -7.55 10.68 9.26
N ILE A 49 -7.06 11.87 8.93
CA ILE A 49 -6.76 12.93 9.89
C ILE A 49 -7.85 13.98 9.78
N ARG A 50 -8.37 14.41 10.93
CA ARG A 50 -9.37 15.48 11.05
C ARG A 50 -8.83 16.56 11.96
N GLY A 51 -9.25 17.80 11.75
CA GLY A 51 -8.87 18.87 12.67
C GLY A 51 -7.62 19.62 12.27
N VAL A 52 -7.04 19.34 11.09
CA VAL A 52 -5.87 20.10 10.61
C VAL A 52 -6.35 21.52 10.31
N GLN A 53 -5.67 22.50 10.89
CA GLN A 53 -5.94 23.90 10.61
C GLN A 53 -5.25 24.27 9.32
N THR A 54 -6.02 24.78 8.36
CA THR A 54 -5.49 25.24 7.08
C THR A 54 -6.19 26.54 6.69
N GLU A 55 -5.43 27.45 6.08
CA GLU A 55 -5.90 28.79 5.68
C GLU A 55 -6.70 28.74 4.37
N GLY A 56 -7.76 27.93 4.33
CA GLY A 56 -8.61 27.74 3.14
C GLY A 56 -8.03 26.80 2.08
N GLU A 57 -6.74 26.46 2.16
CA GLU A 57 -6.10 25.47 1.29
C GLU A 57 -6.21 24.04 1.84
N PRO A 58 -6.06 23.01 0.98
CA PRO A 58 -5.97 21.63 1.44
C PRO A 58 -4.66 21.40 2.22
N PRO A 59 -4.68 20.66 3.34
CA PRO A 59 -3.49 20.42 4.17
C PRO A 59 -2.34 19.80 3.39
N SER A 60 -1.18 20.44 3.50
CA SER A 60 0.08 19.95 2.94
C SER A 60 0.70 18.87 3.83
N ALA A 61 1.70 18.17 3.30
CA ALA A 61 2.49 17.21 4.09
C ALA A 61 3.21 17.90 5.27
N GLY A 62 3.61 19.17 5.11
CA GLY A 62 4.21 19.98 6.18
C GLY A 62 3.22 20.27 7.31
N ASP A 63 1.99 20.66 6.98
CA ASP A 63 0.94 20.93 7.97
C ASP A 63 0.60 19.67 8.78
N LEU A 64 0.59 18.51 8.12
CA LEU A 64 0.38 17.22 8.77
C LEU A 64 1.55 16.84 9.68
N ALA A 65 2.79 17.04 9.24
CA ALA A 65 3.97 16.79 10.08
C ALA A 65 3.96 17.68 11.34
N ASN A 66 3.63 18.96 11.18
CA ASN A 66 3.45 19.88 12.30
C ASN A 66 2.31 19.43 13.22
N PHE A 67 1.15 19.06 12.66
CA PHE A 67 0.02 18.54 13.43
C PHE A 67 0.39 17.31 14.27
N PHE A 68 1.11 16.34 13.71
CA PHE A 68 1.54 15.14 14.45
C PHE A 68 2.54 15.48 15.56
N ARG A 69 3.44 16.43 15.33
CA ARG A 69 4.37 16.89 16.35
C ARG A 69 3.64 17.63 17.47
N ASP A 70 2.79 18.58 17.12
CA ASP A 70 2.19 19.51 18.08
C ASP A 70 1.03 18.85 18.85
N SER A 71 0.27 17.95 18.21
CA SER A 71 -0.87 17.27 18.85
C SER A 71 -0.51 15.95 19.52
N LEU A 72 0.47 15.21 18.99
CA LEU A 72 0.80 13.85 19.45
C LEU A 72 2.24 13.69 19.93
N GLY A 73 3.09 14.72 19.79
CA GLY A 73 4.52 14.62 20.09
C GLY A 73 5.29 13.70 19.14
N VAL A 74 4.75 13.38 17.97
CA VAL A 74 5.38 12.45 17.02
C VAL A 74 6.04 13.21 15.89
N GLN A 75 7.35 13.05 15.75
CA GLN A 75 8.09 13.56 14.60
C GLN A 75 8.01 12.57 13.44
N ILE A 76 7.51 13.07 12.30
CA ILE A 76 7.41 12.34 11.03
C ILE A 76 8.07 13.20 9.96
N SER A 77 8.91 12.61 9.11
CA SER A 77 9.48 13.34 7.96
C SER A 77 8.38 13.69 6.97
N VAL A 78 8.42 14.90 6.41
CA VAL A 78 7.50 15.35 5.36
C VAL A 78 7.54 14.42 4.14
N GLU A 79 8.71 13.89 3.81
CA GLU A 79 8.93 12.95 2.70
C GLU A 79 8.25 11.60 2.92
N ALA A 80 7.98 11.24 4.17
CA ALA A 80 7.28 10.01 4.52
C ALA A 80 5.74 10.14 4.40
N ILE A 81 5.24 11.35 4.13
CA ILE A 81 3.82 11.68 4.09
C ILE A 81 3.40 11.93 2.63
N SER A 82 2.47 11.12 2.15
CA SER A 82 1.79 11.33 0.87
C SER A 82 0.33 11.66 1.13
N VAL A 83 -0.08 12.88 0.78
CA VAL A 83 -1.49 13.31 0.90
C VAL A 83 -2.26 12.78 -0.29
N CYS A 84 -3.15 11.81 -0.06
CA CYS A 84 -3.92 11.19 -1.14
C CYS A 84 -5.17 12.01 -1.51
N TYR A 85 -5.77 12.63 -0.50
CA TYR A 85 -6.99 13.41 -0.65
C TYR A 85 -7.10 14.36 0.52
N SER A 86 -7.52 15.57 0.26
CA SER A 86 -7.83 16.51 1.32
C SER A 86 -8.93 17.45 0.89
N THR A 87 -9.81 17.78 1.83
CA THR A 87 -10.86 18.78 1.62
C THR A 87 -10.41 20.07 2.26
N GLY A 88 -10.33 21.16 1.47
CA GLY A 88 -10.33 22.50 2.04
C GLY A 88 -11.60 22.68 2.86
N GLY A 89 -11.46 23.16 4.11
CA GLY A 89 -12.62 23.49 4.92
C GLY A 89 -13.31 24.70 4.29
N THR A 90 -14.51 24.52 3.73
CA THR A 90 -15.25 25.60 3.04
C THR A 90 -15.62 26.78 3.93
N ASN A 91 -15.35 26.71 5.23
CA ASN A 91 -15.49 27.82 6.17
C ASN A 91 -14.62 27.54 7.41
N ALA A 92 -13.34 27.96 7.42
CA ALA A 92 -12.49 28.17 8.59
C ALA A 92 -12.47 27.14 9.76
N ARG A 93 -12.99 25.91 9.62
CA ARG A 93 -13.31 25.08 10.79
C ARG A 93 -12.99 23.60 10.67
N LYS A 94 -11.75 23.29 10.26
CA LYS A 94 -11.10 21.96 10.26
C LYS A 94 -11.20 21.24 8.92
N SER A 95 -10.04 20.91 8.36
CA SER A 95 -9.93 20.08 7.17
C SER A 95 -9.85 18.60 7.53
N LEU A 96 -10.18 17.77 6.53
CA LEU A 96 -9.99 16.33 6.55
C LEU A 96 -8.91 15.97 5.53
N ALA A 97 -7.95 15.14 5.93
CA ALA A 97 -6.89 14.63 5.10
C ALA A 97 -6.85 13.10 5.15
N ILE A 98 -6.82 12.45 3.99
CA ILE A 98 -6.46 11.04 3.86
C ILE A 98 -4.98 10.99 3.54
N VAL A 99 -4.21 10.49 4.50
CA VAL A 99 -2.76 10.47 4.47
C VAL A 99 -2.30 9.03 4.27
N LYS A 100 -1.46 8.80 3.27
CA LYS A 100 -0.71 7.56 3.09
C LYS A 100 0.71 7.78 3.57
N PHE A 101 1.22 6.84 4.35
CA PHE A 101 2.62 6.85 4.75
C PHE A 101 3.45 5.98 3.79
N LEU A 102 4.71 6.35 3.61
CA LEU A 102 5.64 5.52 2.85
C LEU A 102 5.95 4.22 3.60
N ARG A 103 6.15 4.31 4.92
CA ARG A 103 6.45 3.18 5.81
C ARG A 103 5.29 2.93 6.76
N GLU A 104 5.01 1.66 7.05
CA GLU A 104 3.93 1.29 7.98
C GLU A 104 4.26 1.68 9.43
N GLU A 105 5.54 1.65 9.78
CA GLU A 105 6.03 2.02 11.12
C GLU A 105 5.62 3.44 11.51
N ASP A 106 5.64 4.38 10.57
CA ASP A 106 5.29 5.78 10.82
C ASP A 106 3.81 5.95 11.13
N LYS A 107 2.93 5.23 10.41
CA LYS A 107 1.52 5.09 10.75
C LYS A 107 1.33 4.52 12.16
N TRP A 108 2.08 3.47 12.51
CA TRP A 108 1.97 2.85 13.83
C TRP A 108 2.48 3.72 14.97
N LYS A 109 3.51 4.55 14.76
CA LYS A 109 3.98 5.55 15.74
C LYS A 109 2.86 6.52 16.09
N ILE A 110 2.18 7.06 15.07
CA ILE A 110 1.02 7.95 15.25
C ILE A 110 -0.09 7.23 16.01
N LEU A 111 -0.50 6.05 15.53
CA LEU A 111 -1.59 5.28 16.14
C LEU A 111 -1.34 4.95 17.62
N LYS A 112 -0.11 4.58 17.97
CA LYS A 112 0.27 4.27 19.35
C LYS A 112 0.14 5.48 20.29
N GLN A 113 0.45 6.69 19.83
CA GLN A 113 0.29 7.88 20.67
C GLN A 113 -1.17 8.34 20.74
N THR A 114 -1.95 8.22 19.66
CA THR A 114 -3.40 8.51 19.72
C THR A 114 -4.15 7.59 20.68
N LYS A 115 -3.73 6.32 20.85
CA LYS A 115 -4.33 5.42 21.86
C LYS A 115 -4.07 5.86 23.32
N LYS A 116 -3.21 6.83 23.56
CA LYS A 116 -3.00 7.44 24.87
C LYS A 116 -3.86 8.69 25.09
N LEU A 117 -4.52 9.21 24.05
CA LEU A 117 -5.64 10.14 24.20
C LEU A 117 -6.89 9.31 24.54
N HIS A 118 -6.99 8.85 25.78
CA HIS A 118 -8.21 8.29 26.37
C HIS A 118 -8.52 9.01 27.67
#